data_AF-A0A914RJV9-F1
#
_entry.id   AF-A0A914RJV9-F1
#
_cell.length_a   1.000
_cell.length_b   1.000
_cell.length_c   1.000
_cell.angle_alpha   90.00
_cell.angle_beta   90.00
_cell.angle_gamma   90.00
#
_symmetry.space_group_name_H-M   'P 1'
#
loop_
_entity.id
_entity.type
_entity.pdbx_description
1 polymer ?
#
loop_
_entity_poly.entity_id
_entity_poly.type
_entity_poly.pdbx_seq_one_letter_code
_entity_poly.pdbx_strand_id
1 'polypeptide(L)'
;MILPVGAKSFAEAMRMGSEIYHHLKAEIKKRYGLDATAVGDEGGFAPNIQDNKEGLDLLNTAIALAGYTGRVSIGMDVAASEFYKVNKLPLIKQLNNQMNDGIEDF
;
A
#
# COMPACT_ATOMS: atom_id res chain seq x y z
N MET A 1 -1.14 -6.54 2.52
CA MET A 1 -0.81 -7.91 2.99
C MET A 1 -2.07 -8.64 3.47
N ILE A 2 -2.11 -9.97 3.40
CA ILE A 2 -3.16 -10.80 3.99
C ILE A 2 -2.60 -11.64 5.14
N LEU A 3 -3.40 -11.84 6.18
CA LEU A 3 -3.00 -12.56 7.39
C LEU A 3 -4.04 -13.65 7.69
N PRO A 4 -3.77 -14.93 7.38
CA PRO A 4 -4.67 -16.06 7.63
C PRO A 4 -4.85 -16.43 9.12
N VAL A 5 -5.36 -15.50 9.93
CA VAL A 5 -5.50 -15.63 11.40
C VAL A 5 -6.43 -16.76 11.84
N GLY A 6 -7.33 -17.22 10.96
CA GLY A 6 -8.25 -18.32 11.21
C GLY A 6 -7.70 -19.72 10.87
N ALA A 7 -6.45 -19.84 10.43
CA ALA A 7 -5.79 -21.12 10.16
C ALA A 7 -5.45 -21.88 11.46
N LYS A 8 -5.41 -23.20 11.40
CA LYS A 8 -5.06 -24.11 12.51
C LYS A 8 -3.62 -24.59 12.48
N SER A 9 -2.92 -24.34 11.39
CA SER A 9 -1.49 -24.62 11.24
C SER A 9 -0.86 -23.65 10.26
N PHE A 10 0.47 -23.54 10.31
CA PHE A 10 1.21 -22.77 9.33
C PHE A 10 1.00 -23.30 7.89
N ALA A 11 0.92 -24.62 7.71
CA ALA A 11 0.65 -25.22 6.40
C ALA A 11 -0.72 -24.80 5.86
N GLU A 12 -1.75 -24.76 6.70
CA GLU A 12 -3.07 -24.24 6.31
C GLU A 12 -3.01 -22.75 5.99
N ALA A 13 -2.29 -21.95 6.78
CA ALA A 13 -2.12 -20.52 6.52
C ALA A 13 -1.45 -20.26 5.15
N MET A 14 -0.40 -21.02 4.83
CA MET A 14 0.28 -20.95 3.54
C MET A 14 -0.64 -21.33 2.37
N ARG A 15 -1.43 -22.41 2.54
CA ARG A 15 -2.43 -22.82 1.54
C ARG A 15 -3.48 -21.73 1.32
N MET A 16 -4.05 -21.18 2.40
CA MET A 16 -5.01 -20.07 2.33
C MET A 16 -4.41 -18.86 1.61
N GLY A 17 -3.18 -18.47 1.97
CA GLY A 17 -2.50 -17.34 1.33
C GLY A 17 -2.28 -17.54 -0.17
N SER A 18 -1.83 -18.72 -0.57
CA SER A 18 -1.62 -19.09 -1.98
C SER A 18 -2.92 -19.08 -2.79
N GLU A 19 -3.99 -19.65 -2.24
CA GLU A 19 -5.29 -19.67 -2.90
C GLU A 19 -5.86 -18.26 -3.07
N ILE A 20 -5.78 -17.41 -2.03
CA ILE A 20 -6.21 -16.01 -2.12
C ILE A 20 -5.38 -15.25 -3.15
N TYR A 21 -4.06 -15.45 -3.19
CA TYR A 21 -3.17 -14.80 -4.16
C TYR A 21 -3.54 -15.16 -5.61
N HIS A 22 -3.87 -16.43 -5.90
CA HIS A 22 -4.33 -16.83 -7.24
C HIS A 22 -5.70 -16.23 -7.60
N HIS A 23 -6.64 -16.15 -6.66
CA HIS A 23 -7.92 -15.48 -6.90
C HIS A 23 -7.74 -13.98 -7.12
N LEU A 24 -6.84 -13.33 -6.37
CA LEU A 24 -6.49 -11.93 -6.55
C LEU A 24 -5.90 -11.69 -7.95
N LYS A 25 -5.00 -12.57 -8.43
CA LYS A 25 -4.47 -12.50 -9.79
C LYS A 25 -5.57 -12.53 -10.85
N ALA A 26 -6.53 -13.44 -10.70
CA ALA A 26 -7.64 -13.59 -11.63
C ALA A 26 -8.54 -12.34 -11.63
N GLU A 27 -8.83 -11.78 -10.45
CA GLU A 27 -9.66 -10.59 -10.33
C GLU A 27 -8.96 -9.33 -10.87
N ILE A 28 -7.66 -9.17 -10.60
CA ILE A 28 -6.84 -8.10 -11.18
C ILE A 28 -6.81 -8.21 -12.71
N LYS A 29 -6.56 -9.41 -13.24
CA LYS A 29 -6.56 -9.65 -14.70
C LYS A 29 -7.89 -9.26 -15.34
N LYS A 30 -9.00 -9.57 -14.67
CA LYS A 30 -10.34 -9.28 -15.13
C LYS A 30 -10.63 -7.78 -15.16
N ARG A 31 -10.19 -7.01 -14.15
CA ARG A 31 -10.49 -5.58 -14.03
C ARG A 31 -9.53 -4.67 -14.78
N TYR A 32 -8.23 -5.00 -14.77
CA TYR A 32 -7.16 -4.12 -15.28
C TYR A 32 -6.40 -4.71 -16.46
N GLY A 33 -6.70 -5.94 -16.88
CA GLY A 33 -6.04 -6.62 -17.99
C GLY A 33 -4.84 -7.47 -17.57
N LEU A 34 -4.27 -8.19 -18.54
CA LEU A 34 -3.18 -9.14 -18.31
C LEU A 34 -1.93 -8.48 -17.72
N ASP A 35 -1.58 -7.29 -18.21
CA ASP A 35 -0.34 -6.59 -17.87
C ASP A 35 -0.30 -6.18 -16.39
N ALA A 36 -1.47 -5.97 -15.77
CA ALA A 36 -1.59 -5.67 -14.34
C ALA A 36 -1.25 -6.86 -13.41
N THR A 37 -0.97 -8.04 -13.97
CA THR A 37 -0.59 -9.24 -13.19
C THR A 37 0.91 -9.51 -13.12
N ALA A 38 1.73 -8.57 -13.60
CA ALA A 38 3.15 -8.55 -13.27
C ALA A 38 3.36 -8.37 -11.76
N VAL A 39 4.49 -8.88 -11.26
CA VAL A 39 4.83 -8.84 -9.83
C VAL A 39 5.96 -7.86 -9.57
N GLY A 40 5.90 -7.18 -8.42
CA GLY A 40 7.00 -6.36 -7.92
C GLY A 40 8.04 -7.19 -7.13
N ASP A 41 8.95 -6.49 -6.46
CA ASP A 41 10.10 -7.09 -5.77
C ASP A 41 9.72 -8.10 -4.68
N GLU A 42 8.61 -7.86 -3.97
CA GLU A 42 8.09 -8.76 -2.93
C GLU A 42 7.08 -9.80 -3.45
N GLY A 43 6.91 -9.90 -4.78
CA GLY A 43 6.00 -10.85 -5.40
C GLY A 43 4.52 -10.46 -5.37
N GLY A 44 4.16 -9.28 -4.88
CA GLY A 44 2.81 -8.74 -4.96
C GLY A 44 2.47 -8.16 -6.34
N PHE A 45 1.17 -8.09 -6.68
CA PHE A 45 0.70 -7.40 -7.89
C PHE A 45 0.67 -5.88 -7.71
N ALA A 46 0.88 -5.14 -8.79
CA ALA A 46 0.85 -3.68 -8.80
C ALA A 46 -0.12 -3.12 -9.87
N PRO A 47 -1.44 -3.37 -9.76
CA PRO A 47 -2.42 -2.75 -10.65
C PRO A 47 -2.43 -1.22 -10.46
N ASN A 48 -2.76 -0.49 -11.52
CA ASN A 48 -2.88 0.97 -11.49
C ASN A 48 -4.20 1.41 -10.82
N ILE A 49 -4.27 1.26 -9.50
CA ILE A 49 -5.40 1.68 -8.68
C ILE A 49 -5.39 3.19 -8.46
N GLN A 50 -6.58 3.81 -8.41
CA GLN A 50 -6.71 5.27 -8.27
C GLN A 50 -6.85 5.71 -6.82
N ASP A 51 -7.32 4.82 -5.95
CA ASP A 51 -7.44 5.07 -4.52
C ASP A 51 -7.06 3.84 -3.67
N ASN A 52 -6.67 4.07 -2.42
CA ASN A 52 -6.23 3.00 -1.52
C ASN A 52 -7.37 2.03 -1.15
N LYS A 53 -8.63 2.47 -1.22
CA LYS A 53 -9.79 1.67 -0.86
C LYS A 53 -10.05 0.60 -1.93
N GLU A 54 -9.81 0.92 -3.19
CA GLU A 54 -9.86 -0.01 -4.32
C GLU A 54 -8.95 -1.22 -4.09
N GLY A 55 -7.72 -0.98 -3.59
CA GLY A 55 -6.81 -2.05 -3.19
C GLY A 55 -7.36 -2.95 -2.07
N LEU A 56 -8.02 -2.35 -1.06
CA LEU A 56 -8.69 -3.11 0.01
C LEU A 56 -9.89 -3.91 -0.51
N ASP A 57 -10.66 -3.35 -1.43
CA ASP A 57 -11.83 -4.00 -2.03
C ASP A 57 -11.43 -5.19 -2.91
N LEU A 58 -10.30 -5.10 -3.63
CA LEU A 58 -9.70 -6.22 -4.35
C LEU A 58 -9.31 -7.37 -3.40
N LEU A 59 -8.63 -7.06 -2.29
CA LEU A 59 -8.27 -8.06 -1.28
C LEU A 59 -9.51 -8.72 -0.67
N ASN A 60 -10.51 -7.94 -0.27
CA ASN A 60 -11.77 -8.46 0.26
C ASN A 60 -12.48 -9.37 -0.75
N THR A 61 -12.51 -8.98 -2.03
CA THR A 61 -13.07 -9.80 -3.12
C THR A 61 -12.32 -11.12 -3.25
N ALA A 62 -10.99 -11.09 -3.28
CA ALA A 62 -10.16 -12.29 -3.41
C ALA A 62 -10.32 -13.24 -2.20
N ILE A 63 -10.40 -12.70 -0.98
CA ILE A 63 -10.66 -13.48 0.25
C ILE A 63 -12.02 -14.17 0.17
N ALA A 64 -13.05 -13.46 -0.28
CA ALA A 64 -14.39 -14.00 -0.43
C ALA A 64 -14.46 -15.10 -1.51
N LEU A 65 -13.84 -14.87 -2.67
CA LEU A 65 -13.76 -15.84 -3.76
C LEU A 65 -13.02 -17.13 -3.34
N ALA A 66 -11.97 -17.00 -2.54
CA ALA A 66 -11.23 -18.13 -1.99
C ALA A 66 -11.96 -18.86 -0.84
N GLY A 67 -13.12 -18.37 -0.39
CA GLY A 67 -13.93 -19.00 0.65
C GLY A 67 -13.40 -18.79 2.08
N TYR A 68 -12.63 -17.72 2.32
CA TYR A 68 -11.97 -17.46 3.62
C TYR A 68 -12.47 -16.23 4.35
N THR A 69 -13.67 -15.73 4.02
CA THR A 69 -14.32 -14.62 4.73
C THR A 69 -14.34 -14.84 6.24
N GLY A 70 -13.92 -13.83 7.00
CA GLY A 70 -13.85 -13.89 8.47
C GLY A 70 -12.70 -14.72 9.04
N ARG A 71 -11.87 -15.34 8.20
CA ARG A 71 -10.69 -16.13 8.61
C ARG A 71 -9.36 -15.46 8.26
N VAL A 72 -9.41 -14.29 7.63
CA VAL A 72 -8.26 -13.55 7.12
C VAL A 72 -8.39 -12.08 7.52
N SER A 73 -7.34 -11.51 8.07
CA SER A 73 -7.20 -10.07 8.32
C SER A 73 -6.33 -9.42 7.25
N ILE A 74 -6.46 -8.11 7.06
CA ILE A 74 -5.62 -7.32 6.14
C ILE A 74 -4.63 -6.50 6.97
N GLY A 75 -3.38 -6.49 6.53
CA GLY A 75 -2.31 -5.64 7.07
C GLY A 75 -1.80 -4.68 5.99
N MET A 76 -1.41 -3.48 6.41
CA MET A 76 -0.88 -2.44 5.53
C MET A 76 0.45 -1.94 6.08
N ASP A 77 1.45 -1.87 5.20
CA ASP A 77 2.57 -0.95 5.40
C ASP A 77 2.22 0.32 4.63
N VAL A 78 1.98 1.40 5.36
CA VAL A 78 1.57 2.67 4.76
C VAL A 78 2.78 3.43 4.23
N ALA A 79 4.00 3.14 4.71
CA ALA A 79 5.20 3.90 4.37
C ALA A 79 4.99 5.43 4.41
N ALA A 80 4.31 5.93 5.46
CA ALA A 80 3.80 7.31 5.51
C ALA A 80 4.89 8.39 5.35
N SER A 81 6.13 8.06 5.71
CA SER A 81 7.30 8.92 5.51
C SER A 81 7.52 9.31 4.05
N GLU A 82 7.17 8.45 3.08
CA GLU A 82 7.39 8.68 1.65
C GLU A 82 6.52 9.81 1.07
N PHE A 83 5.38 10.09 1.70
CA PHE A 83 4.47 11.16 1.29
C PHE A 83 4.26 12.23 2.36
N TYR A 84 4.93 12.10 3.52
CA TYR A 84 4.96 13.13 4.53
C TYR A 84 5.76 14.34 4.05
N LYS A 85 5.07 15.42 3.70
CA LYS A 85 5.70 16.70 3.34
C LYS A 85 5.84 17.55 4.60
N VAL A 86 7.04 17.59 5.19
CA VAL A 86 7.39 18.67 6.13
C VAL A 86 7.25 19.98 5.34
N ASN A 87 6.54 20.96 5.89
CA ASN A 87 6.56 22.34 5.41
C ASN A 87 7.99 22.88 5.51
N LYS A 88 8.84 22.54 4.54
CA LYS A 88 10.14 23.16 4.34
C LYS A 88 9.89 24.51 3.68
N LEU A 89 9.45 25.49 4.48
CA LEU A 89 10.03 26.81 4.29
C LEU A 89 11.44 26.76 4.90
N PRO A 90 12.46 27.25 4.18
CA PRO A 90 13.84 26.98 4.53
C PRO A 90 14.23 27.88 5.70
N LEU A 91 14.72 27.29 6.79
CA LEU A 91 15.33 28.03 7.89
C LEU A 91 16.38 29.05 7.37
N ILE A 92 17.01 28.77 6.22
CA ILE A 92 17.95 29.64 5.53
C ILE A 92 17.30 30.92 4.94
N LYS A 93 16.05 30.88 4.43
CA LYS A 93 15.37 32.10 3.93
C LYS A 93 14.85 32.97 5.08
N GLN A 94 14.49 32.36 6.20
CA GLN A 94 13.98 33.08 7.37
C GLN A 94 15.12 33.82 8.12
N LEU A 95 16.32 33.23 8.14
CA LEU A 95 17.52 33.86 8.69
C LEU A 95 18.06 34.98 7.78
N ASN A 96 18.01 34.84 6.44
CA ASN A 96 18.49 35.88 5.52
C ASN A 96 17.63 37.17 5.54
N ASN A 97 16.32 37.07 5.75
CA ASN A 97 15.47 38.26 5.87
C ASN A 97 15.67 39.00 7.20
N GLN A 98 16.12 38.33 8.26
CA GLN A 98 16.43 38.99 9.54
C GLN A 98 17.82 39.65 9.57
N MET A 99 18.71 39.31 8.64
CA MET A 99 20.04 39.93 8.53
C MET A 99 20.08 41.17 7.61
N ASN A 100 19.12 41.33 6.71
CA ASN A 100 19.06 42.48 5.79
C ASN A 100 18.33 43.71 6.34
N ASP A 101 17.59 43.59 7.44
CA ASP A 101 16.85 44.71 8.06
C ASP A 101 17.72 45.50 9.08
N GLY A 102 19.05 45.27 9.11
CA GLY A 102 19.95 45.81 10.13
C GLY A 102 21.13 46.65 9.64
N ILE A 103 21.20 47.00 8.34
CA ILE A 103 22.31 47.78 7.78
C ILE A 103 21.79 48.82 6.77
N GLU A 104 20.98 49.77 7.22
CA GLU A 104 20.83 51.08 6.55
C GLU A 104 20.55 52.13 7.64
N ASP A 105 21.61 52.60 8.30
CA ASP A 105 21.66 53.88 9.03
C ASP A 105 23.13 54.21 9.37
N PHE A 106 23.91 54.58 8.35
CA PHE A 106 25.08 55.48 8.39
C PHE A 106 25.36 56.04 6.99
#